data_AF-A0A7L0J118-F1
#
_entry.id   AF-A0A7L0J118-F1
#
_cell.length_a   1.000
_cell.length_b   1.000
_cell.length_c   1.000
_cell.angle_alpha   90.00
_cell.angle_beta   90.00
_cell.angle_gamma   90.00
#
_symmetry.space_group_name_H-M   'P 1'
#
loop_
_entity.id
_entity.type
_entity.pdbx_description
1 polymer ?
#
loop_
_entity_poly.entity_id
_entity_poly.type
_entity_poly.pdbx_seq_one_letter_code
_entity_poly.pdbx_strand_id
1 'polypeptide(L)'
;KADKKALGSKVNCTQFEASMERLGQRLQKMQGQVLGQNQHWNKVQQHLSHTMENKLDRQELKDFHKQMEETWQKRIKELEKKLMTDSAAGLRKQLPVPFTCLSCDRTVKTQVPG
;
A
#
# COMPACT_ATOMS: atom_id res chain seq x y z
N LYS A 1 16.41 -73.92 36.17
CA LYS A 1 17.17 -74.11 34.91
C LYS A 1 16.44 -73.30 33.84
N ALA A 2 16.97 -72.17 33.40
CA ALA A 2 16.27 -71.32 32.44
C ALA A 2 16.25 -71.97 31.05
N ASP A 3 15.07 -72.01 30.42
CA ASP A 3 14.85 -72.70 29.16
C ASP A 3 15.55 -71.96 28.02
N LYS A 4 16.55 -72.60 27.39
CA LYS A 4 17.38 -72.01 26.33
C LYS A 4 16.55 -71.61 25.10
N LYS A 5 15.41 -72.25 24.90
CA LYS A 5 14.41 -71.91 23.87
C LYS A 5 13.60 -70.66 24.20
N ALA A 6 13.36 -70.36 25.48
CA ALA A 6 12.66 -69.15 25.90
C ALA A 6 13.49 -67.86 25.67
N LEU A 7 14.82 -67.98 25.57
CA LEU A 7 15.72 -66.86 25.26
C LEU A 7 15.73 -66.48 23.77
N GLY A 8 15.44 -67.42 22.85
CA GLY A 8 15.38 -67.14 21.41
C GLY A 8 14.15 -66.33 20.98
N SER A 9 13.17 -66.14 21.88
CA SER A 9 11.89 -65.48 21.61
C SER A 9 11.83 -64.00 22.07
N LYS A 10 12.94 -63.46 22.61
CA LYS A 10 12.93 -62.18 23.35
C LYS A 10 13.03 -60.92 22.47
N VAL A 11 12.43 -60.97 21.27
CA VAL A 11 12.61 -60.11 20.08
C VAL A 11 13.62 -60.71 19.11
N ASN A 12 13.11 -61.10 17.94
CA ASN A 12 13.93 -61.53 16.83
C ASN A 12 14.75 -60.31 16.35
N CYS A 13 16.06 -60.35 16.54
CA CYS A 13 16.98 -59.23 16.23
C CYS A 13 16.75 -58.68 14.82
N THR A 14 16.51 -59.58 13.86
CA THR A 14 16.21 -59.24 12.46
C THR A 14 14.93 -58.41 12.29
N GLN A 15 13.91 -58.67 13.11
CA GLN A 15 12.62 -57.98 13.05
C GLN A 15 12.71 -56.57 13.68
N PHE A 16 13.58 -56.42 14.69
CA PHE A 16 13.91 -55.12 15.27
C PHE A 16 14.73 -54.27 14.29
N GLU A 17 15.76 -54.84 13.68
CA GLU A 17 16.57 -54.19 12.64
C GLU A 17 15.70 -53.72 11.47
N ALA A 18 14.85 -54.60 10.93
CA ALA A 18 13.92 -54.23 9.86
C ALA A 18 12.94 -53.11 10.27
N SER A 19 12.52 -53.09 11.54
CA SER A 19 11.65 -52.03 12.06
C SER A 19 12.38 -50.69 12.22
N MET A 20 13.65 -50.73 12.65
CA MET A 20 14.52 -49.56 12.75
C MET A 20 14.86 -48.97 11.37
N GLU A 21 15.16 -49.81 10.40
CA GLU A 21 15.39 -49.42 8.99
C GLU A 21 14.17 -48.70 8.42
N ARG A 22 12.97 -49.29 8.60
CA ARG A 22 11.71 -48.70 8.16
C ARG A 22 11.39 -47.38 8.86
N LEU A 23 11.75 -47.26 10.14
CA LEU A 23 11.60 -46.02 10.90
C LEU A 23 12.55 -44.94 10.36
N GLY A 24 13.81 -45.28 10.07
CA GLY A 24 14.80 -44.38 9.47
C GLY A 24 14.34 -43.82 8.13
N GLN A 25 13.81 -44.68 7.25
CA GLN A 25 13.25 -44.25 5.95
C GLN A 25 12.06 -43.29 6.12
N ARG A 26 11.17 -43.55 7.09
CA ARG A 26 10.04 -42.67 7.39
C ARG A 26 10.51 -41.31 7.91
N LEU A 27 11.53 -41.28 8.76
CA LEU A 27 12.11 -40.04 9.28
C LEU A 27 12.79 -39.22 8.18
N GLN A 28 13.58 -39.85 7.30
CA GLN A 28 14.17 -39.16 6.15
C GLN A 28 13.11 -38.59 5.21
N LYS A 29 12.04 -39.36 4.91
CA LYS A 29 10.93 -38.86 4.09
C LYS A 29 10.26 -37.64 4.73
N MET A 30 9.96 -37.72 6.03
CA MET A 30 9.36 -36.62 6.78
C MET A 30 10.28 -35.39 6.79
N GLN A 31 11.58 -35.58 6.99
CA GLN A 31 12.57 -34.51 6.94
C GLN A 31 12.59 -33.82 5.57
N GLY A 32 12.57 -34.59 4.48
CA GLY A 32 12.48 -34.04 3.12
C GLY A 32 11.20 -33.22 2.91
N GLN A 33 10.06 -33.69 3.41
CA GLN A 33 8.78 -32.96 3.34
C GLN A 33 8.82 -31.65 4.13
N VAL A 34 9.34 -31.67 5.36
CA VAL A 34 9.46 -30.48 6.22
C VAL A 34 10.39 -29.45 5.58
N LEU A 35 11.53 -29.86 5.03
CA LEU A 35 12.45 -28.97 4.33
C LEU A 35 11.81 -28.38 3.07
N GLY A 36 11.10 -29.19 2.28
CA GLY A 36 10.36 -28.72 1.10
C GLY A 36 9.28 -27.70 1.46
N GLN A 37 8.52 -27.95 2.54
CA GLN A 37 7.54 -26.99 3.05
C GLN A 37 8.19 -25.69 3.53
N ASN A 38 9.32 -25.76 4.25
CA ASN A 38 10.04 -24.58 4.70
C ASN A 38 10.54 -23.72 3.53
N GLN A 39 11.03 -24.34 2.45
CA GLN A 39 11.41 -23.61 1.24
C GLN A 39 10.21 -22.94 0.56
N HIS A 40 9.05 -23.61 0.53
CA HIS A 40 7.84 -23.03 -0.02
C HIS A 40 7.37 -21.82 0.81
N TRP A 41 7.36 -21.93 2.13
CA TRP A 41 7.03 -20.82 3.04
C TRP A 41 7.94 -19.61 2.84
N ASN A 42 9.26 -19.84 2.71
CA ASN A 42 10.20 -18.76 2.40
C ASN A 42 9.88 -18.04 1.08
N LYS A 43 9.50 -18.79 0.04
CA LYS A 43 9.09 -18.18 -1.26
C LYS A 43 7.83 -17.35 -1.13
N VAL A 44 6.82 -17.85 -0.41
CA VAL A 44 5.58 -17.11 -0.15
C VAL A 44 5.85 -15.83 0.63
N GLN A 45 6.71 -15.90 1.66
CA GLN A 45 7.12 -14.74 2.44
C GLN A 45 7.82 -13.69 1.57
N GLN A 46 8.79 -14.09 0.74
CA GLN A 46 9.49 -13.17 -0.17
C GLN A 46 8.53 -12.50 -1.16
N HIS A 47 7.61 -13.26 -1.75
CA HIS A 47 6.61 -12.73 -2.67
C HIS A 47 5.69 -11.70 -1.99
N LEU A 48 5.24 -12.00 -0.77
CA LEU A 48 4.40 -11.10 0.01
C LEU A 48 5.15 -9.80 0.35
N SER A 49 6.38 -9.91 0.84
CA SER A 49 7.25 -8.76 1.13
C SER A 49 7.43 -7.87 -0.09
N HIS A 50 7.78 -8.44 -1.24
CA HIS A 50 7.95 -7.69 -2.49
C HIS A 50 6.64 -7.01 -2.94
N THR A 51 5.51 -7.71 -2.83
CA THR A 51 4.20 -7.15 -3.17
C THR A 51 3.83 -5.99 -2.24
N MET A 52 4.12 -6.12 -0.94
CA MET A 52 3.88 -5.06 0.04
C MET A 52 4.78 -3.87 -0.20
N GLU A 53 6.08 -4.08 -0.45
CA GLU A 53 7.03 -3.02 -0.81
C GLU A 53 6.58 -2.29 -2.07
N ASN A 54 6.18 -2.98 -3.13
CA ASN A 54 5.67 -2.33 -4.36
C ASN A 54 4.35 -1.58 -4.15
N LYS A 55 3.47 -2.07 -3.27
CA LYS A 55 2.23 -1.37 -2.92
C LYS A 55 2.47 -0.14 -2.06
N LEU A 56 3.47 -0.18 -1.17
CA LEU A 56 3.87 0.95 -0.32
C LEU A 56 4.69 1.97 -1.11
N ASP A 57 5.53 1.50 -2.03
CA ASP A 57 6.33 2.30 -2.93
C ASP A 57 5.60 2.59 -4.24
N ARG A 58 4.27 2.76 -4.18
CA ARG A 58 3.46 3.09 -5.35
C ARG A 58 3.87 4.48 -5.85
N GLN A 59 4.94 4.51 -6.63
CA GLN A 59 5.59 5.67 -7.21
C GLN A 59 4.57 6.50 -7.98
N GLU A 60 3.59 5.84 -8.61
CA GLU A 60 2.42 6.45 -9.24
C GLU A 60 1.69 7.44 -8.31
N LEU A 61 1.56 7.14 -7.02
CA LEU A 61 0.91 8.01 -6.04
C LEU A 61 1.80 9.20 -5.69
N LYS A 62 3.11 8.99 -5.58
CA LYS A 62 4.08 10.08 -5.36
C LYS A 62 4.13 11.03 -6.55
N ASP A 63 4.15 10.47 -7.76
CA ASP A 63 4.16 11.22 -9.02
C ASP A 63 2.85 11.99 -9.20
N PHE A 64 1.71 11.36 -8.91
CA PHE A 64 0.41 12.02 -8.94
C PHE A 64 0.31 13.17 -7.92
N HIS A 65 0.77 12.95 -6.68
CA HIS A 65 0.83 13.99 -5.67
C HIS A 65 1.70 15.17 -6.14
N LYS A 66 2.88 14.90 -6.68
CA LYS A 66 3.78 15.93 -7.23
C LYS A 66 3.11 16.74 -8.35
N GLN A 67 2.45 16.07 -9.29
CA GLN A 67 1.73 16.73 -10.38
C GLN A 67 0.61 17.65 -9.86
N MET A 68 -0.11 17.21 -8.83
CA MET A 68 -1.18 17.99 -8.21
C MET A 68 -0.63 19.24 -7.51
N GLU A 69 0.47 19.09 -6.76
CA GLU A 69 1.19 20.19 -6.09
C GLU A 69 1.68 21.24 -7.11
N GLU A 70 2.34 20.80 -8.19
CA GLU A 70 2.84 21.68 -9.25
C GLU A 70 1.69 22.44 -9.94
N THR A 71 0.58 21.74 -10.21
CA THR A 71 -0.62 22.34 -10.81
C THR A 71 -1.22 23.39 -9.87
N TRP A 72 -1.34 23.07 -8.59
CA TRP A 72 -1.87 23.98 -7.57
C TRP A 72 -1.02 25.24 -7.45
N GLN A 73 0.30 25.10 -7.34
CA GLN A 73 1.23 26.23 -7.26
C GLN A 73 1.16 27.13 -8.50
N LYS A 74 1.05 26.53 -9.69
CA LYS A 74 0.88 27.28 -10.94
C LYS A 74 -0.43 28.09 -10.93
N ARG A 75 -1.53 27.49 -10.48
CA ARG A 75 -2.84 28.16 -10.39
C ARG A 75 -2.83 29.32 -9.39
N ILE A 76 -2.20 29.15 -8.23
CA ILE A 76 -2.05 30.24 -7.26
C ILE A 76 -1.25 31.40 -7.87
N LYS A 77 -0.10 31.12 -8.49
CA LYS A 77 0.71 32.17 -9.14
C LYS A 77 -0.06 32.91 -10.25
N GLU A 78 -0.86 32.18 -11.04
CA GLU A 78 -1.72 32.78 -12.06
C GLU A 78 -2.80 33.69 -11.44
N LEU A 79 -3.40 33.27 -10.32
CA LEU A 79 -4.39 34.06 -9.58
C LEU A 79 -3.78 35.31 -8.94
N GLU A 80 -2.63 35.17 -8.30
CA GLU A 80 -1.88 36.30 -7.72
C GLU A 80 -1.53 37.32 -8.80
N LYS A 81 -1.02 36.87 -9.96
CA LYS A 81 -0.71 37.77 -11.07
C LYS A 81 -1.96 38.52 -11.58
N LYS A 82 -3.09 37.84 -11.70
CA LYS A 82 -4.38 38.47 -12.06
C LYS A 82 -4.79 39.52 -11.04
N LEU A 83 -4.75 39.17 -9.76
CA LEU A 83 -5.09 40.09 -8.67
C LEU A 83 -4.19 41.33 -8.66
N MET A 84 -2.88 41.16 -8.86
CA MET A 84 -1.93 42.28 -8.93
C MET A 84 -2.15 43.13 -10.18
N THR A 85 -2.56 42.54 -11.30
CA THR A 85 -2.91 43.27 -12.53
C THR A 85 -4.21 44.06 -12.34
N ASP A 86 -5.24 43.45 -11.75
CA ASP A 86 -6.53 44.09 -11.46
C ASP A 86 -6.38 45.21 -10.41
N SER A 87 -5.50 45.02 -9.42
CA SER A 87 -5.18 46.05 -8.42
C SER A 87 -4.39 47.21 -9.01
N ALA A 88 -3.53 46.97 -10.02
CA ALA A 88 -2.77 48.02 -10.71
C ALA A 88 -3.64 48.78 -11.74
N ALA A 89 -4.64 48.12 -12.34
CA ALA A 89 -5.59 48.71 -13.27
C ALA A 89 -6.75 49.46 -12.56
N GLY A 90 -6.74 49.55 -11.23
CA GLY A 90 -7.77 50.26 -10.46
C GLY A 90 -9.17 49.64 -10.61
N LEU A 91 -9.26 48.32 -10.77
CA LEU A 91 -10.54 47.64 -10.97
C LEU A 91 -11.40 47.75 -9.71
N ARG A 92 -12.28 48.75 -9.69
CA ARG A 92 -13.36 48.88 -8.71
C ARG A 92 -14.21 47.61 -8.83
N LYS A 93 -14.24 46.78 -7.78
CA LYS A 93 -15.11 45.59 -7.69
C LYS A 93 -16.46 45.93 -8.33
N GLN A 94 -16.88 45.19 -9.35
CA GLN A 94 -18.18 45.42 -9.96
C GLN A 94 -19.24 45.23 -8.88
N LEU A 95 -19.83 46.33 -8.44
CA LEU A 95 -20.88 46.32 -7.44
C LEU A 95 -22.11 45.65 -8.07
N PRO A 96 -22.74 44.67 -7.41
CA PRO A 96 -24.00 44.11 -7.89
C PRO A 96 -25.02 45.24 -8.08
N VAL A 97 -25.55 45.38 -9.29
CA VAL A 97 -26.66 46.29 -9.63
C VAL A 97 -27.96 45.53 -9.35
N PRO A 98 -29.03 46.17 -8.82
CA PRO A 98 -29.19 47.61 -8.58
C PRO A 98 -28.92 48.07 -7.14
N PHE A 99 -28.37 49.27 -7.02
CA PHE A 99 -28.15 49.97 -5.75
C PHE A 99 -29.15 51.10 -5.57
N THR A 100 -29.48 51.37 -4.31
CA THR A 100 -30.48 52.35 -3.89
C THR A 100 -29.81 53.45 -3.09
N CYS A 101 -30.10 54.73 -3.38
CA CYS A 101 -29.54 55.85 -2.65
C CYS A 101 -30.08 55.91 -1.22
N LEU A 102 -29.24 55.74 -0.20
CA LEU A 102 -29.66 55.73 1.21
C LEU A 102 -30.33 57.05 1.67
N SER A 103 -30.09 58.15 0.98
CA SER A 103 -30.67 59.45 1.32
C SER A 103 -32.04 59.71 0.70
N CYS A 104 -32.42 58.99 -0.37
CA CYS A 104 -33.69 59.26 -1.06
C CYS A 104 -34.38 58.02 -1.64
N ASP A 105 -33.89 56.83 -1.30
CA ASP A 105 -34.34 55.51 -1.73
C ASP A 105 -34.54 55.31 -3.24
N ARG A 106 -33.91 56.16 -4.07
CA ARG A 106 -33.97 56.04 -5.53
C ARG A 106 -32.95 55.05 -6.06
N THR A 107 -33.36 54.19 -6.98
CA THR A 107 -32.47 53.32 -7.74
C THR A 107 -31.53 54.16 -8.59
N VAL A 108 -30.22 53.97 -8.42
CA VAL A 108 -29.22 54.71 -9.17
C VAL A 108 -28.71 53.83 -10.30
N LYS A 109 -28.71 54.36 -11.53
CA LYS A 109 -28.16 53.69 -12.71
C LYS A 109 -26.73 54.20 -12.93
N THR A 110 -25.72 53.37 -12.72
CA THR A 110 -24.38 53.64 -13.24
C THR A 110 -24.23 52.96 -14.59
N GLN A 111 -23.94 53.75 -15.64
CA GLN A 111 -23.38 53.19 -16.87
C GLN A 111 -21.89 52.95 -16.59
N VAL A 112 -21.47 51.70 -16.73
CA VAL A 112 -20.05 51.34 -16.67
C VAL A 112 -19.50 51.49 -18.09
N PRO A 113 -18.49 52.34 -18.35
CA PRO A 113 -17.77 52.32 -19.62
C PRO A 113 -17.08 50.96 -19.75
N GLY A 114 -17.29 50.29 -20.88
CA GLY A 114 -16.72 48.99 -21.20
C GLY A 114 -15.21 49.01 -21.39
#